data_AF-A0A9N9PK96-F1
#
_entry.id   AF-A0A9N9PK96-F1
#
_cell.length_a   1.000
_cell.length_b   1.000
_cell.length_c   1.000
_cell.angle_alpha   90.00
_cell.angle_beta   90.00
_cell.angle_gamma   90.00
#
_symmetry.space_group_name_H-M   'P 1'
#
loop_
_entity.id
_entity.type
_entity.pdbx_description
1 polymer ?
#
loop_
_entity_poly.entity_id
_entity_poly.type
_entity_poly.pdbx_seq_one_letter_code
_entity_poly.pdbx_strand_id
1 'polypeptide(L)'
;GALIETSFKSTIGVLLDDFSENFGMREKVANYYLRQNNDFWIKKAHMQTIFTEYRQAFRTFYYSDKKQLTLPPEEVWDFTFSKAHRTKIGVHDYIAVDVDFYSVLVTDAKTINRSEPALDVIDGKWSDHWILPVEPEFLLQRTGYACIDESSFPKHTVESENVWAYYDDTCKAEPPQPVYDPNEIRCHFSEYPAISCVDALNQNVGSVNVTITWHRIPFTEEIAKKYRFGNHTSKSSDLVSVRKNLLDQTRVAYRYYGENSCVMHEGRGQCIGAPGWRRLLRFTSSAINSGERDIHLGNVTDPDYLYHG
;
A
#
# COMPACT_ATOMS: atom_id res chain seq x y z
N GLY A 1 -15.55 0.65 22.58
CA GLY A 1 -14.62 0.54 21.45
C GLY A 1 -13.23 0.25 21.96
N ALA A 2 -12.30 0.06 21.05
CA ALA A 2 -10.86 0.05 21.29
C ALA A 2 -10.22 1.19 20.49
N LEU A 3 -9.12 1.70 21.03
CA LEU A 3 -8.26 2.69 20.41
C LEU A 3 -6.88 2.08 20.30
N ILE A 4 -6.34 2.03 19.09
CA ILE A 4 -5.02 1.48 18.83
C ILE A 4 -4.17 2.61 18.27
N GLU A 5 -3.22 3.09 19.05
CA GLU A 5 -2.21 4.02 18.55
C GLU A 5 -1.29 3.27 17.59
N THR A 6 -1.11 3.83 16.40
CA THR A 6 -0.20 3.31 15.38
C THR A 6 0.87 4.36 15.14
N SER A 7 2.13 3.96 15.23
CA SER A 7 3.25 4.88 15.03
C SER A 7 4.47 4.20 14.43
N PHE A 8 5.26 4.97 13.72
CA PHE A 8 6.59 4.56 13.26
C PHE A 8 7.47 5.78 12.98
N LYS A 9 8.77 5.52 12.90
CA LYS A 9 9.76 6.48 12.42
C LYS A 9 10.35 5.98 11.10
N SER A 10 10.54 6.89 10.15
CA SER A 10 11.08 6.56 8.84
C SER A 10 11.89 7.73 8.28
N THR A 11 12.48 7.52 7.10
CA THR A 11 13.11 8.55 6.29
C THR A 11 12.52 8.45 4.88
N ILE A 12 12.07 9.59 4.35
CA ILE A 12 11.63 9.74 2.97
C ILE A 12 12.59 10.67 2.23
N GLY A 13 12.64 10.56 0.91
CA GLY A 13 13.52 11.43 0.14
C GLY A 13 13.22 11.52 -1.34
N VAL A 14 14.07 12.28 -2.02
CA VAL A 14 14.18 12.34 -3.47
C VAL A 14 15.56 11.89 -3.89
N LEU A 15 15.61 10.85 -4.73
CA LEU A 15 16.85 10.29 -5.24
C LEU A 15 17.50 11.27 -6.21
N LEU A 16 18.77 11.57 -5.99
CA LEU A 16 19.54 12.49 -6.83
C LEU A 16 20.35 11.78 -7.92
N ASP A 17 20.46 10.45 -7.86
CA ASP A 17 21.27 9.63 -8.76
C ASP A 17 20.80 9.73 -10.22
N ASP A 18 19.49 9.90 -10.45
CA ASP A 18 18.89 10.06 -11.77
C ASP A 18 19.31 11.37 -12.47
N PHE A 19 19.88 12.31 -11.72
CA PHE A 19 20.31 13.61 -12.23
C PHE A 19 21.82 13.64 -12.47
N SER A 20 22.20 14.09 -13.66
CA SER A 20 23.60 14.22 -14.03
C SER A 20 24.35 15.19 -13.13
N GLU A 21 25.56 14.80 -12.72
CA GLU A 21 26.54 15.70 -12.11
C GLU A 21 27.03 16.75 -13.11
N ASN A 22 27.02 16.42 -14.40
CA ASN A 22 27.42 17.33 -15.46
C ASN A 22 26.50 18.56 -15.49
N PHE A 23 27.11 19.71 -15.77
CA PHE A 23 26.42 21.00 -15.83
C PHE A 23 25.72 21.43 -14.51
N GLY A 24 26.06 20.78 -13.39
CA GLY A 24 25.53 21.10 -12.07
C GLY A 24 24.03 20.82 -11.90
N MET A 25 23.45 19.93 -12.71
CA MET A 25 22.01 19.63 -12.65
C MET A 25 21.62 19.01 -11.31
N ARG A 26 22.38 18.02 -10.82
CA ARG A 26 22.15 17.41 -9.51
C ARG A 26 22.10 18.46 -8.39
N GLU A 27 23.01 19.42 -8.41
CA GLU A 27 23.08 20.47 -7.38
C GLU A 27 21.88 21.44 -7.46
N LYS A 28 21.43 21.80 -8.66
CA LYS A 28 20.22 22.62 -8.84
C LYS A 28 18.98 21.91 -8.30
N VAL A 29 18.86 20.61 -8.58
CA VAL A 29 17.76 19.77 -8.11
C VAL A 29 17.80 19.60 -6.60
N ALA A 30 18.98 19.33 -6.02
CA ALA A 30 19.19 19.28 -4.59
C ALA A 30 18.72 20.57 -3.89
N ASN A 31 19.15 21.73 -4.39
CA ASN A 31 18.75 23.04 -3.86
C ASN A 31 17.25 23.33 -4.00
N TYR A 32 16.60 22.82 -5.05
CA TYR A 32 15.15 22.90 -5.21
C TYR A 32 14.42 22.08 -4.14
N TYR A 33 14.85 20.84 -3.91
CA TYR A 33 14.21 19.95 -2.94
C TYR A 33 14.45 20.36 -1.48
N LEU A 34 15.61 20.95 -1.17
CA LEU A 34 15.89 21.52 0.16
C LEU A 34 14.95 22.65 0.56
N ARG A 35 14.26 23.28 -0.40
CA ARG A 35 13.35 24.41 -0.17
C ARG A 35 11.87 24.03 -0.25
N GLN A 36 11.54 22.76 -0.45
CA GLN A 36 10.15 22.32 -0.48
C GLN A 36 9.48 22.46 0.88
N ASN A 37 8.18 22.72 0.84
CA ASN A 37 7.36 22.86 2.03
C ASN A 37 6.86 21.50 2.54
N ASN A 38 6.16 21.50 3.67
CA ASN A 38 5.62 20.27 4.25
C ASN A 38 4.58 19.59 3.35
N ASP A 39 3.78 20.31 2.56
CA ASP A 39 2.78 19.69 1.67
C ASP A 39 3.43 18.73 0.65
N PHE A 40 4.61 19.09 0.15
CA PHE A 40 5.39 18.20 -0.72
C PHE A 40 5.82 16.93 0.03
N TRP A 41 6.37 17.08 1.23
CA TRP A 41 6.86 15.95 2.04
C TRP A 41 5.73 15.07 2.56
N ILE A 42 4.56 15.64 2.88
CA ILE A 42 3.34 14.90 3.25
C ILE A 42 2.97 13.93 2.13
N LYS A 43 2.96 14.36 0.86
CA LYS A 43 2.63 13.46 -0.25
C LYS A 43 3.61 12.28 -0.37
N LYS A 44 4.91 12.54 -0.20
CA LYS A 44 5.94 11.49 -0.18
C LYS A 44 5.77 10.55 1.02
N ALA A 45 5.44 11.08 2.20
CA ALA A 45 5.18 10.31 3.42
C ALA A 45 3.95 9.41 3.29
N HIS A 46 2.83 9.94 2.79
CA HIS A 46 1.63 9.14 2.46
C HIS A 46 1.98 7.99 1.55
N MET A 47 2.68 8.27 0.44
CA MET A 47 3.05 7.25 -0.54
C MET A 47 3.96 6.16 0.05
N GLN A 48 4.90 6.48 0.93
CA GLN A 48 5.69 5.44 1.61
C GLN A 48 4.85 4.65 2.61
N THR A 49 3.92 5.32 3.31
CA THR A 49 3.07 4.70 4.34
C THR A 49 2.11 3.67 3.74
N ILE A 50 1.46 3.99 2.61
CA ILE A 50 0.51 3.08 1.93
C ILE A 50 1.17 1.79 1.43
N PHE A 51 2.51 1.74 1.25
CA PHE A 51 3.21 0.52 0.84
C PHE A 51 3.18 -0.56 1.93
N THR A 52 2.80 -0.20 3.16
CA THR A 52 2.64 -1.18 4.23
C THR A 52 1.31 -1.95 4.13
N GLU A 53 0.31 -1.40 3.42
CA GLU A 53 -1.06 -1.92 3.38
C GLU A 53 -1.15 -3.35 2.84
N TYR A 54 -0.34 -3.72 1.85
CA TYR A 54 -0.35 -5.08 1.29
C TYR A 54 -0.17 -6.14 2.38
N ARG A 55 0.96 -6.09 3.07
CA ARG A 55 1.28 -7.04 4.12
C ARG A 55 0.30 -6.97 5.28
N GLN A 56 -0.27 -5.80 5.57
CA GLN A 56 -1.32 -5.63 6.60
C GLN A 56 -2.67 -6.26 6.23
N ALA A 57 -3.05 -6.16 4.95
CA ALA A 57 -4.27 -6.75 4.42
C ALA A 57 -4.16 -8.27 4.25
N PHE A 58 -2.93 -8.78 4.08
CA PHE A 58 -2.65 -10.18 3.80
C PHE A 58 -1.79 -10.86 4.87
N ARG A 59 -1.84 -10.37 6.12
CA ARG A 59 -1.10 -10.90 7.29
C ARG A 59 -1.20 -12.41 7.48
N THR A 60 -2.31 -13.02 7.03
CA THR A 60 -2.53 -14.47 7.10
C THR A 60 -1.51 -15.31 6.33
N PHE A 61 -0.83 -14.73 5.34
CA PHE A 61 0.25 -15.42 4.63
C PHE A 61 1.59 -15.38 5.39
N TYR A 62 1.75 -14.44 6.32
CA TYR A 62 2.98 -14.26 7.10
C TYR A 62 2.86 -14.83 8.52
N TYR A 63 1.63 -14.94 9.04
CA TYR A 63 1.35 -15.30 10.42
C TYR A 63 0.17 -16.28 10.50
N SER A 64 0.33 -17.36 11.27
CA SER A 64 -0.69 -18.41 11.41
C SER A 64 -1.87 -18.02 12.30
N ASP A 65 -1.65 -17.14 13.29
CA ASP A 65 -2.61 -16.75 14.32
C ASP A 65 -3.13 -15.31 14.18
N LYS A 66 -2.77 -14.61 13.10
CA LYS A 66 -3.11 -13.19 12.89
C LYS A 66 -4.01 -12.99 11.69
N LYS A 67 -4.80 -11.91 11.74
CA LYS A 67 -5.66 -11.47 10.64
C LYS A 67 -5.32 -10.03 10.27
N GLN A 68 -6.11 -9.45 9.38
CA GLN A 68 -5.96 -8.09 8.88
C GLN A 68 -5.81 -7.07 10.00
N LEU A 69 -4.81 -6.20 9.88
CA LEU A 69 -4.57 -5.07 10.77
C LEU A 69 -4.14 -3.86 9.93
N THR A 70 -5.08 -3.35 9.14
CA THR A 70 -4.86 -2.21 8.25
C THR A 70 -4.56 -0.94 9.03
N LEU A 71 -3.96 0.06 8.38
CA LEU A 71 -3.81 1.36 9.01
C LEU A 71 -5.17 2.06 9.16
N PRO A 72 -5.26 3.08 10.02
CA PRO A 72 -6.41 3.99 10.03
C PRO A 72 -6.59 4.65 8.64
N PRO A 73 -7.77 5.22 8.35
CA PRO A 73 -7.97 6.01 7.14
C PRO A 73 -6.90 7.10 6.98
N GLU A 74 -6.48 7.36 5.73
CA GLU A 74 -5.40 8.31 5.43
C GLU A 74 -5.69 9.73 5.93
N GLU A 75 -6.97 10.10 6.03
CA GLU A 75 -7.41 11.42 6.45
C GLU A 75 -7.12 11.73 7.92
N VAL A 76 -6.81 10.71 8.72
CA VAL A 76 -6.46 10.86 10.14
C VAL A 76 -4.99 10.52 10.41
N TRP A 77 -4.16 10.50 9.37
CA TRP A 77 -2.72 10.35 9.49
C TRP A 77 -2.07 11.69 9.84
N ASP A 78 -1.20 11.66 10.84
CA ASP A 78 -0.40 12.81 11.26
C ASP A 78 1.08 12.52 10.99
N PHE A 79 1.76 13.53 10.44
CA PHE A 79 3.15 13.45 10.06
C PHE A 79 3.89 14.66 10.61
N THR A 80 4.99 14.39 11.32
CA THR A 80 5.94 15.43 11.69
C THR A 80 7.27 15.18 11.00
N PHE A 81 7.94 16.27 10.63
CA PHE A 81 9.08 16.26 9.73
C PHE A 81 10.29 16.94 10.36
N SER A 82 11.48 16.37 10.15
CA SER A 82 12.73 17.10 10.33
C SER A 82 12.88 18.21 9.26
N LYS A 83 13.97 18.99 9.37
CA LYS A 83 14.39 19.81 8.23
C LYS A 83 14.90 18.91 7.10
N ALA A 84 14.55 19.27 5.86
CA ALA A 84 15.14 18.67 4.67
C ALA A 84 16.65 18.87 4.67
N HIS A 85 17.39 17.80 4.38
CA HIS A 85 18.84 17.81 4.38
C HIS A 85 19.38 16.88 3.29
N ARG A 86 20.59 17.16 2.80
CA ARG A 86 21.28 16.26 1.87
C ARG A 86 22.02 15.19 2.64
N THR A 87 21.87 13.95 2.23
CA THR A 87 22.54 12.81 2.87
C THR A 87 22.77 11.68 1.89
N LYS A 88 23.53 10.67 2.31
CA LYS A 88 23.61 9.38 1.62
C LYS A 88 22.79 8.33 2.36
N ILE A 89 22.01 7.56 1.62
CA ILE A 89 21.31 6.39 2.14
C ILE A 89 21.83 5.18 1.37
N GLY A 90 22.62 4.35 2.04
CA GLY A 90 23.48 3.38 1.37
C GLY A 90 24.50 4.08 0.47
N VAL A 91 24.48 3.77 -0.82
CA VAL A 91 25.36 4.38 -1.83
C VAL A 91 24.74 5.59 -2.54
N HIS A 92 23.45 5.83 -2.35
CA HIS A 92 22.65 6.78 -3.11
C HIS A 92 22.67 8.18 -2.51
N ASP A 93 22.67 9.22 -3.35
CA ASP A 93 22.61 10.62 -2.93
C ASP A 93 21.15 11.10 -2.86
N TYR A 94 20.81 11.78 -1.76
CA TYR A 94 19.43 12.09 -1.42
C TYR A 94 19.26 13.50 -0.87
N ILE A 95 18.12 14.13 -1.19
CA ILE A 95 17.49 15.07 -0.25
C ILE A 95 16.47 14.29 0.56
N ALA A 96 16.69 14.24 1.87
CA ALA A 96 15.92 13.43 2.81
C ALA A 96 15.28 14.27 3.92
N VAL A 97 14.20 13.71 4.48
CA VAL A 97 13.49 14.20 5.67
C VAL A 97 13.18 13.00 6.55
N ASP A 98 13.46 13.13 7.85
CA ASP A 98 13.03 12.16 8.84
C ASP A 98 11.57 12.42 9.20
N VAL A 99 10.80 11.33 9.30
CA VAL A 99 9.36 11.34 9.46
C VAL A 99 9.01 10.59 10.73
N ASP A 100 8.24 11.23 11.60
CA ASP A 100 7.50 10.55 12.65
C ASP A 100 6.03 10.49 12.24
N PHE A 101 5.51 9.28 12.04
CA PHE A 101 4.12 9.00 11.74
C PHE A 101 3.35 8.68 13.02
N TYR A 102 2.12 9.18 13.11
CA TYR A 102 1.19 8.86 14.17
C TYR A 102 -0.26 8.83 13.66
N SER A 103 -1.03 7.85 14.11
CA SER A 103 -2.48 7.83 13.94
C SER A 103 -3.14 6.93 15.01
N VAL A 104 -4.47 6.90 15.06
CA VAL A 104 -5.22 6.02 15.95
C VAL A 104 -6.30 5.28 15.18
N LEU A 105 -6.27 3.95 15.24
CA LEU A 105 -7.35 3.11 14.74
C LEU A 105 -8.46 3.08 15.77
N VAL A 106 -9.66 3.51 15.37
CA VAL A 106 -10.87 3.37 16.17
C VAL A 106 -11.61 2.12 15.72
N THR A 107 -11.75 1.15 16.62
CA THR A 107 -12.35 -0.15 16.30
C THR A 107 -13.22 -0.65 17.46
N ASP A 108 -13.85 -1.80 17.31
CA ASP A 108 -14.56 -2.47 18.40
C ASP A 108 -13.59 -3.27 19.28
N ALA A 109 -13.91 -3.35 20.57
CA ALA A 109 -13.04 -4.04 21.53
C ALA A 109 -13.22 -5.56 21.54
N LYS A 110 -14.24 -6.10 20.87
CA LYS A 110 -14.61 -7.52 20.91
C LYS A 110 -13.94 -8.32 19.80
N THR A 111 -13.53 -7.69 18.71
CA THR A 111 -12.95 -8.36 17.54
C THR A 111 -11.47 -8.07 17.34
N ILE A 112 -10.90 -7.06 18.00
CA ILE A 112 -9.49 -6.68 17.81
C ILE A 112 -8.51 -7.84 18.08
N ASN A 113 -8.85 -8.74 19.01
CA ASN A 113 -8.06 -9.94 19.29
C ASN A 113 -8.02 -10.95 18.13
N ARG A 114 -8.99 -10.91 17.21
CA ARG A 114 -8.98 -11.72 15.99
C ARG A 114 -7.96 -11.19 14.99
N SER A 115 -7.77 -9.87 14.94
CA SER A 115 -6.74 -9.22 14.13
C SER A 115 -5.35 -9.40 14.72
N GLU A 116 -5.20 -9.08 16.00
CA GLU A 116 -3.94 -9.18 16.73
C GLU A 116 -4.20 -9.57 18.19
N PRO A 117 -3.89 -10.82 18.59
CA PRO A 117 -4.10 -11.29 19.96
C PRO A 117 -3.41 -10.42 21.03
N ALA A 118 -2.24 -9.84 20.73
CA ALA A 118 -1.54 -8.98 21.66
C ALA A 118 -2.31 -7.69 22.02
N LEU A 119 -3.27 -7.28 21.18
CA LEU A 119 -4.12 -6.11 21.39
C LEU A 119 -5.43 -6.45 22.13
N ASP A 120 -5.60 -7.67 22.68
CA ASP A 120 -6.80 -8.06 23.45
C ASP A 120 -6.92 -7.34 24.80
N VAL A 121 -5.79 -6.88 25.34
CA VAL A 121 -5.71 -6.15 26.61
C VAL A 121 -5.28 -4.70 26.39
N ILE A 122 -5.76 -3.80 27.26
CA ILE A 122 -5.22 -2.45 27.34
C ILE A 122 -3.74 -2.53 27.67
N ASP A 123 -2.93 -1.65 27.07
CA ASP A 123 -1.47 -1.67 27.07
C ASP A 123 -0.81 -2.82 26.33
N GLY A 124 -1.62 -3.68 25.70
CA GLY A 124 -1.17 -4.63 24.71
C GLY A 124 -0.45 -3.94 23.54
N LYS A 125 0.66 -4.53 23.09
CA LYS A 125 1.49 -4.00 22.00
C LYS A 125 1.85 -5.08 21.00
N TRP A 126 1.86 -4.69 19.75
CA TRP A 126 2.44 -5.46 18.65
C TRP A 126 3.35 -4.54 17.86
N SER A 127 4.50 -5.05 17.43
CA SER A 127 5.39 -4.35 16.54
C SER A 127 5.83 -5.30 15.44
N ASP A 128 5.98 -4.77 14.24
CA ASP A 128 6.42 -5.54 13.08
C ASP A 128 7.37 -4.68 12.23
N HIS A 129 8.16 -5.35 11.40
CA HIS A 129 9.26 -4.75 10.66
C HIS A 129 8.95 -4.74 9.17
N TRP A 130 9.26 -3.59 8.56
CA TRP A 130 9.22 -3.36 7.13
C TRP A 130 10.55 -2.81 6.67
N ILE A 131 10.96 -3.21 5.48
CA ILE A 131 11.93 -2.48 4.68
C ILE A 131 11.10 -1.67 3.68
N LEU A 132 11.23 -0.33 3.68
CA LEU A 132 10.49 0.54 2.76
C LEU A 132 11.46 1.26 1.82
N PRO A 133 11.06 1.55 0.56
CA PRO A 133 11.85 2.40 -0.32
C PRO A 133 11.88 3.83 0.22
N VAL A 134 13.04 4.48 0.19
CA VAL A 134 13.16 5.91 0.55
C VAL A 134 12.33 6.80 -0.38
N GLU A 135 12.27 6.43 -1.66
CA GLU A 135 11.45 7.09 -2.68
C GLU A 135 10.61 6.06 -3.46
N PRO A 136 9.31 5.90 -3.12
CA PRO A 136 8.45 4.89 -3.75
C PRO A 136 7.93 5.23 -5.16
N GLU A 137 8.08 6.48 -5.63
CA GLU A 137 7.36 7.01 -6.81
C GLU A 137 7.61 6.22 -8.09
N PHE A 138 8.87 5.81 -8.28
CA PHE A 138 9.33 5.09 -9.46
C PHE A 138 9.80 3.67 -9.10
N LEU A 139 9.22 3.07 -8.06
CA LEU A 139 9.68 1.77 -7.57
C LEU A 139 9.69 0.73 -8.69
N LEU A 140 8.57 0.54 -9.40
CA LEU A 140 8.47 -0.45 -10.47
C LEU A 140 9.50 -0.21 -11.59
N GLN A 141 9.76 1.04 -11.96
CA GLN A 141 10.75 1.37 -13.00
C GLN A 141 12.18 1.08 -12.55
N ARG A 142 12.47 1.24 -11.25
CA ARG A 142 13.83 1.10 -10.70
C ARG A 142 14.14 -0.31 -10.22
N THR A 143 13.14 -1.07 -9.76
CA THR A 143 13.33 -2.43 -9.23
C THR A 143 12.74 -3.51 -10.13
N GLY A 144 12.01 -3.14 -11.18
CA GLY A 144 11.15 -4.08 -11.90
C GLY A 144 10.19 -4.76 -10.93
N TYR A 145 9.94 -6.05 -11.15
CA TYR A 145 9.04 -6.85 -10.33
C TYR A 145 9.65 -7.32 -9.00
N ALA A 146 10.89 -6.97 -8.65
CA ALA A 146 11.61 -7.54 -7.49
C ALA A 146 10.90 -7.40 -6.13
N CYS A 147 10.04 -6.39 -5.99
CA CYS A 147 9.28 -6.08 -4.77
C CYS A 147 7.78 -6.29 -4.93
N ILE A 148 7.35 -7.07 -5.92
CA ILE A 148 5.95 -7.18 -6.33
C ILE A 148 5.45 -8.61 -6.07
N ASP A 149 4.50 -8.76 -5.15
CA ASP A 149 3.79 -10.01 -4.89
C ASP A 149 2.46 -10.07 -5.65
N GLU A 150 2.44 -10.89 -6.70
CA GLU A 150 1.31 -11.20 -7.56
C GLU A 150 0.57 -12.50 -7.17
N SER A 151 0.95 -13.19 -6.08
CA SER A 151 0.46 -14.53 -5.70
C SER A 151 -1.05 -14.69 -5.68
N SER A 152 -1.74 -13.63 -5.28
CA SER A 152 -3.19 -13.60 -5.11
C SER A 152 -3.90 -12.76 -6.19
N PHE A 153 -3.17 -12.38 -7.25
CA PHE A 153 -3.64 -11.44 -8.25
C PHE A 153 -3.51 -11.99 -9.68
N PRO A 154 -4.39 -11.60 -10.61
CA PRO A 154 -4.23 -11.97 -12.00
C PRO A 154 -2.91 -11.46 -12.57
N LYS A 155 -2.30 -12.23 -13.47
CA LYS A 155 -1.04 -11.83 -14.10
C LYS A 155 -1.18 -10.50 -14.85
N HIS A 156 -0.10 -9.73 -14.85
CA HIS A 156 0.02 -8.45 -15.54
C HIS A 156 -0.94 -7.36 -15.03
N THR A 157 -1.44 -7.42 -13.80
CA THR A 157 -2.28 -6.35 -13.22
C THR A 157 -1.46 -5.23 -12.59
N VAL A 158 -0.15 -5.43 -12.45
CA VAL A 158 0.79 -4.49 -11.85
C VAL A 158 1.10 -3.34 -12.82
N GLU A 159 0.98 -2.13 -12.33
CA GLU A 159 1.22 -0.87 -13.04
C GLU A 159 1.89 0.12 -12.08
N SER A 160 2.61 1.11 -12.60
CA SER A 160 3.34 2.09 -11.77
C SER A 160 2.46 2.79 -10.72
N GLU A 161 1.18 2.97 -11.01
CA GLU A 161 0.24 3.71 -10.19
C GLU A 161 -0.47 2.86 -9.13
N ASN A 162 -0.34 1.52 -9.17
CA ASN A 162 -0.94 0.62 -8.19
C ASN A 162 0.11 -0.25 -7.47
N VAL A 163 1.40 0.03 -7.64
CA VAL A 163 2.52 -0.73 -7.02
C VAL A 163 2.34 -0.93 -5.52
N TRP A 164 1.82 0.06 -4.81
CA TRP A 164 1.58 0.00 -3.36
C TRP A 164 0.69 -1.20 -2.96
N ALA A 165 -0.21 -1.62 -3.85
CA ALA A 165 -1.16 -2.73 -3.61
C ALA A 165 -0.53 -4.11 -3.85
N TYR A 166 0.75 -4.17 -4.20
CA TYR A 166 1.50 -5.41 -4.45
C TYR A 166 2.85 -5.41 -3.71
N TYR A 167 3.18 -4.34 -2.99
CA TYR A 167 4.50 -4.20 -2.42
C TYR A 167 4.74 -5.21 -1.30
N ASP A 168 5.76 -6.04 -1.44
CA ASP A 168 6.21 -6.96 -0.41
C ASP A 168 7.74 -6.98 -0.34
N ASP A 169 8.29 -6.56 0.80
CA ASP A 169 9.72 -6.50 1.08
C ASP A 169 10.36 -7.88 1.31
N THR A 170 9.54 -8.90 1.53
CA THR A 170 9.98 -10.27 1.77
C THR A 170 10.27 -11.05 0.49
N CYS A 171 9.82 -10.55 -0.67
CA CYS A 171 10.02 -11.20 -1.97
C CYS A 171 11.48 -11.51 -2.28
N LYS A 172 11.71 -12.74 -2.73
CA LYS A 172 13.04 -13.28 -3.06
C LYS A 172 13.17 -13.52 -4.56
N ALA A 173 14.41 -13.68 -5.02
CA ALA A 173 14.66 -14.15 -6.37
C ALA A 173 14.09 -15.56 -6.53
N GLU A 174 13.28 -15.76 -7.57
CA GLU A 174 12.60 -17.01 -7.84
C GLU A 174 12.81 -17.42 -9.31
N PRO A 175 13.11 -18.68 -9.59
CA PRO A 175 13.21 -19.14 -10.97
C PRO A 175 11.81 -19.21 -11.62
N PRO A 176 11.72 -19.04 -12.96
CA PRO A 176 10.49 -19.36 -13.68
C PRO A 176 10.11 -20.83 -13.45
N GLN A 177 8.86 -21.11 -13.09
CA GLN A 177 8.35 -22.48 -12.98
C GLN A 177 7.40 -22.78 -14.14
N PRO A 178 7.51 -23.96 -14.78
CA PRO A 178 6.58 -24.37 -15.83
C PRO A 178 5.22 -24.81 -15.28
N VAL A 179 5.12 -25.13 -13.98
CA VAL A 179 3.90 -25.63 -13.33
C VAL A 179 3.64 -24.83 -12.05
N TYR A 180 2.38 -24.44 -11.85
CA TYR A 180 1.93 -23.78 -10.63
C TYR A 180 1.82 -24.80 -9.49
N ASP A 181 2.60 -24.63 -8.42
CA ASP A 181 2.41 -25.36 -7.15
C ASP A 181 1.69 -24.45 -6.15
N PRO A 182 0.44 -24.76 -5.78
CA PRO A 182 -0.31 -23.96 -4.81
C PRO A 182 0.27 -23.97 -3.39
N ASN A 183 1.24 -24.85 -3.10
CA ASN A 183 1.90 -24.93 -1.79
C ASN A 183 3.21 -24.14 -1.72
N GLU A 184 3.71 -23.64 -2.85
CA GLU A 184 4.91 -22.79 -2.90
C GLU A 184 4.47 -21.32 -2.79
N ILE A 185 4.87 -20.65 -1.69
CA ILE A 185 4.66 -19.21 -1.55
C ILE A 185 5.62 -18.51 -2.50
N ARG A 186 5.07 -17.75 -3.43
CA ARG A 186 5.81 -17.11 -4.51
C ARG A 186 5.28 -15.74 -4.79
N CYS A 187 6.16 -14.77 -4.96
CA CYS A 187 5.73 -13.42 -5.32
C CYS A 187 5.47 -13.28 -6.82
N HIS A 188 6.27 -13.92 -7.67
CA HIS A 188 6.43 -13.44 -9.05
C HIS A 188 5.76 -14.35 -10.08
N PHE A 189 4.92 -13.78 -10.95
CA PHE A 189 4.14 -14.55 -11.95
C PHE A 189 4.20 -14.00 -13.37
N SER A 190 4.38 -12.68 -13.51
CA SER A 190 4.50 -11.97 -14.78
C SER A 190 5.93 -11.89 -15.28
N GLU A 191 6.86 -11.54 -14.39
CA GLU A 191 8.30 -11.47 -14.64
C GLU A 191 9.04 -12.10 -13.47
N TYR A 192 10.26 -12.61 -13.67
CA TYR A 192 11.02 -13.32 -12.63
C TYR A 192 12.35 -12.59 -12.34
N PRO A 193 12.37 -11.70 -11.34
CA PRO A 193 13.56 -10.95 -10.96
C PRO A 193 14.71 -11.85 -10.51
N ALA A 194 15.93 -11.51 -10.91
CA ALA A 194 17.14 -12.26 -10.56
C ALA A 194 17.68 -11.95 -9.15
N ILE A 195 17.13 -10.93 -8.48
CA ILE A 195 17.54 -10.46 -7.16
C ILE A 195 16.32 -10.28 -6.26
N SER A 196 16.53 -10.28 -4.94
CA SER A 196 15.46 -10.05 -3.97
C SER A 196 14.97 -8.60 -3.96
N CYS A 197 13.80 -8.33 -3.38
CA CYS A 197 13.31 -6.95 -3.20
C CYS A 197 14.35 -6.08 -2.48
N VAL A 198 14.87 -6.56 -1.35
CA VAL A 198 15.84 -5.81 -0.53
C VAL A 198 17.11 -5.50 -1.30
N ASP A 199 17.62 -6.45 -2.09
CA ASP A 199 18.79 -6.21 -2.94
C ASP A 199 18.49 -5.20 -4.05
N ALA A 200 17.32 -5.31 -4.69
CA ALA A 200 16.89 -4.38 -5.73
C ALA A 200 16.72 -2.95 -5.18
N LEU A 201 16.16 -2.81 -3.97
CA LEU A 201 16.08 -1.54 -3.27
C LEU A 201 17.48 -0.97 -3.05
N ASN A 202 18.37 -1.73 -2.41
CA ASN A 202 19.72 -1.28 -2.08
C ASN A 202 20.57 -0.92 -3.29
N GLN A 203 20.29 -1.50 -4.46
CA GLN A 203 21.01 -1.22 -5.70
C GLN A 203 20.48 0.01 -6.46
N ASN A 204 19.18 0.32 -6.35
CA ASN A 204 18.53 1.26 -7.28
C ASN A 204 17.82 2.45 -6.62
N VAL A 205 17.44 2.33 -5.35
CA VAL A 205 16.70 3.39 -4.64
C VAL A 205 17.14 3.57 -3.19
N GLY A 206 17.86 2.65 -2.57
CA GLY A 206 18.04 2.64 -1.13
C GLY A 206 16.74 2.32 -0.37
N SER A 207 16.92 1.95 0.89
CA SER A 207 15.85 1.49 1.75
C SER A 207 15.99 2.04 3.17
N VAL A 208 14.88 2.00 3.91
CA VAL A 208 14.84 2.32 5.34
C VAL A 208 14.15 1.18 6.07
N ASN A 209 14.74 0.75 7.19
CA ASN A 209 14.12 -0.19 8.11
C ASN A 209 13.14 0.58 9.00
N VAL A 210 11.89 0.15 9.00
CA VAL A 210 10.80 0.77 9.75
C VAL A 210 10.20 -0.28 10.68
N THR A 211 10.03 0.08 11.94
CA THR A 211 9.25 -0.72 12.89
C THR A 211 7.95 0.01 13.16
N ILE A 212 6.84 -0.56 12.69
CA ILE A 212 5.51 -0.04 13.00
C ILE A 212 5.04 -0.67 14.30
N THR A 213 4.52 0.15 15.20
CA THR A 213 4.01 -0.28 16.50
C THR A 213 2.53 0.06 16.62
N TRP A 214 1.76 -0.94 17.03
CA TRP A 214 0.38 -0.83 17.46
C TRP A 214 0.32 -0.97 18.98
N HIS A 215 -0.29 -0.02 19.66
CA HIS A 215 -0.47 -0.02 21.10
C HIS A 215 -1.93 0.24 21.44
N ARG A 216 -2.57 -0.70 22.13
CA ARG A 216 -3.92 -0.49 22.62
C ARG A 216 -3.91 0.42 23.84
N ILE A 217 -4.59 1.55 23.75
CA ILE A 217 -4.73 2.51 24.85
C ILE A 217 -6.13 2.44 25.48
N PRO A 218 -6.31 2.99 26.70
CA PRO A 218 -7.63 3.15 27.29
C PRO A 218 -8.58 3.91 26.35
N PHE A 219 -9.80 3.41 26.22
CA PHE A 219 -10.81 4.06 25.39
C PHE A 219 -11.26 5.38 26.02
N THR A 220 -11.15 6.48 25.29
CA THR A 220 -11.79 7.75 25.62
C THR A 220 -12.61 8.25 24.43
N GLU A 221 -13.79 8.78 24.71
CA GLU A 221 -14.68 9.28 23.66
C GLU A 221 -14.09 10.50 22.95
N GLU A 222 -13.23 11.27 23.63
CA GLU A 222 -12.51 12.42 23.06
C GLU A 222 -11.54 11.98 21.95
N ILE A 223 -10.66 11.00 22.24
CA ILE A 223 -9.72 10.48 21.22
C ILE A 223 -10.51 9.78 20.11
N ALA A 224 -11.52 8.98 20.46
CA ALA A 224 -12.35 8.31 19.46
C ALA A 224 -12.99 9.31 18.49
N LYS A 225 -13.56 10.41 18.97
CA LYS A 225 -14.15 11.46 18.12
C LYS A 225 -13.13 12.15 17.22
N LYS A 226 -11.89 12.33 17.67
CA LYS A 226 -10.82 12.94 16.88
C LYS A 226 -10.41 12.06 15.68
N TYR A 227 -10.38 10.75 15.85
CA TYR A 227 -9.87 9.81 14.84
C TYR A 227 -10.94 9.00 14.11
N ARG A 228 -12.21 9.10 14.51
CA ARG A 228 -13.32 8.57 13.70
C ARG A 228 -13.39 9.37 12.40
N PHE A 229 -13.31 8.65 11.29
CA PHE A 229 -13.48 9.21 9.96
C PHE A 229 -14.70 8.60 9.28
N GLY A 230 -15.46 9.43 8.57
CA GLY A 230 -16.74 9.07 7.96
C GLY A 230 -17.95 9.40 8.84
N ASN A 231 -19.06 9.76 8.20
CA ASN A 231 -20.36 9.90 8.85
C ASN A 231 -21.14 8.61 8.64
N HIS A 232 -21.64 7.99 9.72
CA HIS A 232 -22.58 6.90 9.56
C HIS A 232 -23.91 7.47 9.06
N THR A 233 -24.24 7.21 7.80
CA THR A 233 -25.42 7.79 7.13
C THR A 233 -26.65 6.88 7.21
N SER A 234 -26.48 5.63 7.60
CA SER A 234 -27.55 4.62 7.63
C SER A 234 -27.47 3.68 8.82
N LYS A 235 -28.64 3.22 9.29
CA LYS A 235 -28.78 2.15 10.29
C LYS A 235 -28.55 0.74 9.72
N SER A 236 -28.40 0.61 8.40
CA SER A 236 -28.00 -0.61 7.69
C SER A 236 -26.51 -0.58 7.36
N SER A 237 -25.96 -1.65 6.77
CA SER A 237 -24.71 -1.54 6.01
C SER A 237 -24.93 -0.59 4.82
N ASP A 238 -23.96 0.26 4.51
CA ASP A 238 -24.08 1.28 3.47
C ASP A 238 -22.72 1.56 2.85
N LEU A 239 -22.52 1.15 1.60
CA LEU A 239 -21.28 1.40 0.87
C LEU A 239 -21.32 2.78 0.22
N VAL A 240 -20.48 3.67 0.71
CA VAL A 240 -20.30 5.00 0.14
C VAL A 240 -18.98 5.03 -0.64
N SER A 241 -19.04 5.50 -1.88
CA SER A 241 -17.85 5.63 -2.72
C SER A 241 -16.95 6.76 -2.24
N VAL A 242 -15.64 6.50 -2.22
CA VAL A 242 -14.63 7.51 -1.92
C VAL A 242 -14.36 8.31 -3.20
N ARG A 243 -15.16 9.38 -3.39
CA ARG A 243 -15.17 10.18 -4.62
C ARG A 243 -13.80 10.79 -4.97
N LYS A 244 -12.98 11.10 -3.95
CA LYS A 244 -11.63 11.63 -4.15
C LYS A 244 -10.77 10.67 -4.98
N ASN A 245 -10.77 9.37 -4.64
CA ASN A 245 -9.99 8.35 -5.36
C ASN A 245 -10.44 8.23 -6.82
N LEU A 246 -11.76 8.30 -7.06
CA LEU A 246 -12.28 8.34 -8.43
C LEU A 246 -11.69 9.52 -9.20
N LEU A 247 -11.72 10.75 -8.66
CA LEU A 247 -11.25 11.93 -9.38
C LEU A 247 -9.73 11.97 -9.55
N ASP A 248 -8.99 11.73 -8.47
CA ASP A 248 -7.53 11.89 -8.43
C ASP A 248 -6.80 10.78 -9.20
N GLN A 249 -7.43 9.61 -9.37
CA GLN A 249 -6.81 8.44 -10.00
C GLN A 249 -7.48 8.06 -11.34
N THR A 250 -8.44 8.86 -11.83
CA THR A 250 -9.00 8.69 -13.17
C THR A 250 -7.98 9.06 -14.23
N ARG A 251 -7.72 8.15 -15.17
CA ARG A 251 -6.78 8.36 -16.28
C ARG A 251 -7.15 7.58 -17.52
N VAL A 252 -6.60 8.01 -18.65
CA VAL A 252 -6.69 7.28 -19.92
C VAL A 252 -5.40 6.52 -20.14
N ALA A 253 -5.49 5.20 -20.33
CA ALA A 253 -4.34 4.35 -20.65
C ALA A 253 -4.57 3.62 -21.97
N TYR A 254 -3.48 3.34 -22.68
CA TYR A 254 -3.47 2.46 -23.86
C TYR A 254 -2.81 1.15 -23.48
N ARG A 255 -3.50 0.04 -23.70
CA ARG A 255 -2.97 -1.29 -23.39
C ARG A 255 -3.34 -2.30 -24.47
N TYR A 256 -2.38 -3.13 -24.83
CA TYR A 256 -2.59 -4.25 -25.75
C TYR A 256 -3.05 -5.48 -24.98
N TYR A 257 -4.07 -6.17 -25.49
CA TYR A 257 -4.56 -7.43 -24.95
C TYR A 257 -4.53 -8.52 -26.02
N GLY A 258 -3.87 -9.63 -25.73
CA GLY A 258 -3.88 -10.82 -26.60
C GLY A 258 -5.22 -11.56 -26.55
N GLU A 259 -5.43 -12.46 -27.52
CA GLU A 259 -6.66 -13.25 -27.64
C GLU A 259 -6.95 -14.11 -26.41
N ASN A 260 -5.91 -14.62 -25.76
CA ASN A 260 -6.01 -15.50 -24.59
C ASN A 260 -5.89 -14.76 -23.24
N SER A 261 -6.07 -13.43 -23.23
CA SER A 261 -5.94 -12.65 -21.99
C SER A 261 -7.09 -12.98 -21.03
N CYS A 262 -6.82 -13.10 -19.72
CA CYS A 262 -7.87 -13.41 -18.74
C CYS A 262 -9.03 -12.40 -18.78
N VAL A 263 -8.75 -11.12 -19.04
CA VAL A 263 -9.78 -10.06 -19.15
C VAL A 263 -10.73 -10.26 -20.35
N MET A 264 -10.38 -11.14 -21.30
CA MET A 264 -11.28 -11.57 -22.38
C MET A 264 -12.31 -12.62 -21.89
N HIS A 265 -12.01 -13.32 -20.79
CA HIS A 265 -12.70 -14.52 -20.34
C HIS A 265 -13.24 -14.45 -18.90
N GLU A 266 -12.83 -13.45 -18.10
CA GLU A 266 -13.37 -13.22 -16.77
C GLU A 266 -14.81 -12.67 -16.84
N GLY A 267 -15.78 -13.48 -16.39
CA GLY A 267 -17.17 -13.10 -16.16
C GLY A 267 -18.13 -13.22 -17.37
N ARG A 268 -19.44 -13.15 -17.09
CA ARG A 268 -20.53 -13.15 -18.10
C ARG A 268 -20.59 -11.87 -18.96
N GLY A 269 -19.58 -11.00 -18.86
CA GLY A 269 -19.43 -9.78 -19.63
C GLY A 269 -17.95 -9.49 -19.77
N GLN A 270 -17.47 -9.42 -21.01
CA GLN A 270 -16.06 -9.23 -21.33
C GLN A 270 -15.56 -7.92 -20.70
N CYS A 271 -14.55 -7.95 -19.83
CA CYS A 271 -13.95 -6.73 -19.27
C CYS A 271 -13.40 -5.79 -20.36
N ILE A 272 -13.11 -6.34 -21.55
CA ILE A 272 -12.80 -5.61 -22.77
C ILE A 272 -13.56 -6.21 -23.97
N GLY A 273 -14.04 -5.40 -24.90
CA GLY A 273 -14.90 -5.89 -25.99
C GLY A 273 -14.23 -6.70 -27.11
N ALA A 274 -12.89 -6.75 -27.19
CA ALA A 274 -12.14 -7.53 -28.19
C ALA A 274 -10.60 -7.45 -27.93
N PRO A 275 -9.78 -8.34 -28.52
CA PRO A 275 -8.31 -8.29 -28.43
C PRO A 275 -7.71 -7.10 -29.20
N GLY A 276 -6.44 -6.78 -28.96
CA GLY A 276 -5.70 -5.67 -29.59
C GLY A 276 -5.47 -4.47 -28.67
N TRP A 277 -5.09 -3.33 -29.26
CA TRP A 277 -4.90 -2.08 -28.53
C TRP A 277 -6.23 -1.49 -28.06
N ARG A 278 -6.34 -1.20 -26.76
CA ARG A 278 -7.51 -0.61 -26.14
C ARG A 278 -7.16 0.68 -25.44
N ARG A 279 -7.97 1.72 -25.69
CA ARG A 279 -8.00 2.94 -24.90
C ARG A 279 -8.97 2.72 -23.74
N LEU A 280 -8.46 2.74 -22.52
CA LEU A 280 -9.22 2.46 -21.31
C LEU A 280 -9.29 3.70 -20.45
N LEU A 281 -10.50 4.06 -20.02
CA LEU A 281 -10.68 4.95 -18.88
C LEU A 281 -10.53 4.10 -17.62
N ARG A 282 -9.46 4.34 -16.87
CA ARG A 282 -9.14 3.64 -15.64
C ARG A 282 -9.36 4.55 -14.47
N PHE A 283 -9.84 3.98 -13.38
CA PHE A 283 -10.06 4.68 -12.13
C PHE A 283 -10.02 3.68 -10.99
N THR A 284 -9.78 4.18 -9.78
CA THR A 284 -9.85 3.37 -8.57
C THR A 284 -11.25 3.50 -7.99
N SER A 285 -11.90 2.35 -7.79
CA SER A 285 -13.17 2.28 -7.07
C SER A 285 -12.88 1.85 -5.64
N SER A 286 -12.94 2.80 -4.71
CA SER A 286 -12.87 2.52 -3.27
C SER A 286 -14.23 2.82 -2.65
N ALA A 287 -14.68 1.95 -1.76
CA ALA A 287 -15.92 2.14 -1.01
C ALA A 287 -15.68 1.88 0.47
N ILE A 288 -16.32 2.70 1.31
CA ILE A 288 -16.30 2.55 2.76
C ILE A 288 -17.68 2.13 3.23
N ASN A 289 -17.75 1.24 4.23
CA ASN A 289 -19.00 0.99 4.92
C ASN A 289 -19.30 2.16 5.86
N SER A 290 -20.13 3.09 5.41
CA SER A 290 -20.70 4.17 6.22
C SER A 290 -21.98 3.74 6.95
N GLY A 291 -22.28 2.45 6.99
CA GLY A 291 -23.40 1.89 7.72
C GLY A 291 -23.12 1.64 9.21
N GLU A 292 -24.16 1.46 10.01
CA GLU A 292 -24.06 1.01 11.41
C GLU A 292 -23.96 -0.52 11.55
N ARG A 293 -24.05 -1.28 10.44
CA ARG A 293 -23.94 -2.74 10.42
C ARG A 293 -22.82 -3.20 9.51
N ASP A 294 -22.23 -4.34 9.85
CA ASP A 294 -21.20 -5.01 9.04
C ASP A 294 -21.70 -5.32 7.62
N ILE A 295 -20.80 -5.23 6.65
CA ILE A 295 -21.04 -5.74 5.30
C ILE A 295 -20.66 -7.21 5.27
N HIS A 296 -21.59 -8.03 4.79
CA HIS A 296 -21.31 -9.41 4.43
C HIS A 296 -21.02 -9.45 2.93
N LEU A 297 -19.73 -9.50 2.58
CA LEU A 297 -19.33 -9.79 1.21
C LEU A 297 -19.68 -11.25 0.91
N GLY A 298 -20.53 -11.45 -0.08
CA GLY A 298 -21.02 -12.77 -0.48
C GLY A 298 -19.92 -13.67 -1.02
N ASN A 299 -20.18 -14.97 -1.01
CA ASN A 299 -19.36 -15.91 -1.76
C ASN A 299 -19.65 -15.70 -3.25
N VAL A 300 -18.64 -15.27 -4.01
CA VAL A 300 -18.74 -15.04 -5.47
C VAL A 300 -19.08 -16.29 -6.26
N THR A 301 -18.97 -17.48 -5.66
CA THR A 301 -19.38 -18.75 -6.26
C THR A 301 -20.76 -19.23 -5.80
N ASP A 302 -21.42 -18.51 -4.88
CA ASP A 302 -22.75 -18.87 -4.41
C ASP A 302 -23.81 -18.35 -5.41
N PRO A 303 -24.55 -19.24 -6.08
CA PRO A 303 -25.54 -18.85 -7.08
C PRO A 303 -26.70 -18.01 -6.49
N ASP A 304 -26.92 -18.07 -5.17
CA ASP A 304 -27.95 -17.27 -4.49
C ASP A 304 -27.47 -15.83 -4.17
N TYR A 305 -26.17 -15.54 -4.34
CA TYR A 305 -25.57 -14.21 -4.08
C TYR A 305 -25.48 -13.29 -5.29
N LEU A 306 -25.98 -13.71 -6.46
CA LEU A 306 -26.05 -12.88 -7.65
C LEU A 306 -27.18 -11.83 -7.52
N TYR A 307 -26.83 -10.65 -7.02
CA TYR A 307 -27.58 -9.40 -7.17
C TYR A 307 -29.04 -9.43 -6.68
N HIS A 308 -29.22 -9.27 -5.37
CA HIS A 308 -30.40 -8.59 -4.83
C HIS A 308 -29.97 -7.24 -4.25
N GLY A 309 -29.86 -6.27 -5.15
CA GLY A 309 -30.14 -4.85 -4.89
C GLY A 309 -31.38 -4.46 -5.69
#